data_AF-A0A2U8W2M1-F1
#
_entry.id   AF-A0A2U8W2M1-F1
#
_cell.length_a   1.000
_cell.length_b   1.000
_cell.length_c   1.000
_cell.angle_alpha   90.00
_cell.angle_beta   90.00
_cell.angle_gamma   90.00
#
_symmetry.space_group_name_H-M   'P 1'
#
loop_
_entity.id
_entity.type
_entity.pdbx_description
1 polymer ?
#
loop_
_entity_poly.entity_id
_entity_poly.type
_entity_poly.pdbx_seq_one_letter_code
_entity_poly.pdbx_strand_id
1 'polypeptide(L)' 'MSSDQASTGDPAASEPHRYSLRRQDGAWTVYCARTGQPVRLNEVPQVGLTRAVAADVARALNSLDPCD' A
#
# COMPACT_ATOMS: atom_id res chain seq x y z
N MET A 1 -13.28 39.47 11.72
CA MET A 1 -13.25 39.04 10.30
C MET A 1 -12.24 37.92 10.22
N SER A 2 -12.73 36.71 9.96
CA SER A 2 -11.99 35.44 10.09
C SER A 2 -10.90 35.31 9.05
N SER A 3 -9.70 34.93 9.49
CA SER A 3 -8.62 34.46 8.64
C SER A 3 -9.00 33.09 8.09
N ASP A 4 -9.38 33.06 6.81
CA ASP A 4 -9.57 31.83 6.04
C ASP A 4 -8.21 31.14 5.90
N GLN A 5 -7.97 30.11 6.72
CA GLN A 5 -6.76 29.30 6.62
C GLN A 5 -6.83 28.47 5.35
N ALA A 6 -5.92 28.81 4.43
CA ALA A 6 -5.47 27.94 3.38
C ALA A 6 -5.09 26.57 3.97
N SER A 7 -5.77 25.53 3.51
CA SER A 7 -5.24 24.18 3.49
C SER A 7 -5.67 23.62 2.16
N THR A 8 -4.84 23.92 1.17
CA THR A 8 -4.78 23.21 -0.10
C THR A 8 -4.81 21.72 0.22
N GLY A 9 -6.00 21.14 0.07
CA GLY A 9 -6.18 19.69 0.15
C GLY A 9 -5.27 19.07 -0.90
N ASP A 10 -4.30 18.33 -0.42
CA ASP A 10 -3.45 17.48 -1.24
C ASP A 10 -4.37 16.53 -2.04
N PRO A 11 -4.40 16.57 -3.39
CA PRO A 11 -5.29 15.70 -4.17
C PRO A 11 -4.75 14.26 -4.27
N ALA A 12 -3.93 13.82 -3.31
CA ALA A 12 -3.42 12.45 -3.21
C ALA A 12 -4.14 11.62 -2.14
N ALA A 13 -5.38 11.99 -1.77
CA ALA A 13 -6.34 10.98 -1.28
C ALA A 13 -6.85 10.14 -2.46
N SER A 14 -5.93 9.67 -3.31
CA SER A 14 -6.16 8.63 -4.32
C SER A 14 -6.69 7.41 -3.58
N GLU A 15 -7.76 6.84 -4.12
CA GLU A 15 -8.52 5.66 -3.67
C GLU A 15 -7.83 4.80 -2.58
N PRO A 16 -8.56 4.34 -1.55
CA PRO A 16 -7.97 3.61 -0.44
C PRO A 16 -7.10 2.47 -0.98
N HIS A 17 -5.78 2.65 -0.89
CA HIS A 17 -4.83 1.72 -1.49
C HIS A 17 -5.04 0.38 -0.79
N ARG A 18 -5.59 -0.59 -1.53
CA ARG A 18 -5.99 -1.89 -0.97
C ARG A 18 -4.78 -2.69 -0.54
N TYR A 19 -3.61 -2.35 -1.05
CA TYR A 19 -2.34 -2.92 -0.65
C TYR A 19 -1.40 -1.85 -0.13
N SER A 20 -0.80 -2.12 1.03
CA SER A 20 0.11 -1.22 1.73
C SER A 20 1.48 -1.87 1.93
N LEU A 21 2.52 -1.04 1.98
CA LEU A 21 3.88 -1.48 2.24
C LEU A 21 4.22 -1.25 3.70
N ARG A 22 4.77 -2.26 4.37
CA ARG A 22 5.34 -2.08 5.71
C ARG A 22 6.77 -2.61 5.72
N ARG A 23 7.63 -1.92 6.48
CA ARG A 23 9.03 -2.30 6.65
C ARG A 23 9.20 -3.03 7.98
N GLN A 24 9.82 -4.21 7.95
CA GLN A 24 10.12 -5.02 9.12
C GLN A 24 11.50 -5.67 8.93
N ASP A 25 12.35 -5.62 9.96
CA ASP A 25 13.70 -6.23 9.97
C ASP A 25 14.56 -5.82 8.76
N GLY A 26 14.43 -4.56 8.33
CA GLY A 26 15.16 -4.02 7.19
C GLY A 26 14.56 -4.33 5.81
N ALA A 27 13.63 -5.26 5.71
CA ALA A 27 12.96 -5.67 4.48
C ALA A 27 11.53 -5.12 4.37
N TRP A 28 10.94 -5.23 3.17
CA TRP A 28 9.59 -4.76 2.87
C TRP A 28 8.63 -5.92 2.65
N THR A 29 7.40 -5.74 3.14
CA THR A 29 6.31 -6.69 3.00
C THR A 29 5.08 -5.96 2.46
N VAL A 30 4.36 -6.61 1.54
CA VAL A 30 3.10 -6.12 0.99
C VAL A 30 1.94 -6.71 1.80
N TYR A 31 1.03 -5.86 2.28
CA TYR A 31 -0.13 -6.25 3.09
C TYR A 31 -1.44 -5.87 2.41
N CYS A 32 -2.45 -6.75 2.48
CA CYS A 32 -3.84 -6.40 2.13
C CYS A 32 -4.42 -5.56 3.28
N ALA A 33 -4.87 -4.35 2.96
CA ALA A 33 -5.36 -3.38 3.94
C ALA A 33 -6.63 -3.85 4.65
N ARG A 34 -7.41 -4.74 4.01
CA ARG A 34 -8.63 -5.33 4.58
C ARG A 34 -8.33 -6.39 5.64
N THR A 35 -7.48 -7.36 5.33
CA THR A 35 -7.19 -8.50 6.24
C THR A 35 -6.04 -8.19 7.20
N GLY A 36 -5.21 -7.20 6.89
CA GLY A 36 -3.99 -6.91 7.63
C GLY A 36 -2.91 -7.98 7.50
N GLN A 37 -3.10 -8.97 6.62
CA GLN A 37 -2.18 -10.08 6.42
C GLN A 37 -1.21 -9.82 5.25
N PRO A 38 -0.01 -10.42 5.27
CA PRO A 38 0.90 -10.40 4.13
C PRO A 38 0.21 -10.99 2.89
N VAL A 39 0.34 -10.31 1.76
CA VAL A 39 -0.17 -10.82 0.49
C VAL A 39 0.56 -12.10 0.12
N ARG A 40 -0.18 -13.05 -0.45
CA ARG A 40 0.37 -14.27 -1.05
C ARG A 40 0.10 -14.26 -2.53
N LEU A 41 1.13 -14.54 -3.33
CA LEU A 41 1.01 -14.77 -4.77
C LEU A 41 1.39 -16.22 -5.01
N ASN A 42 0.49 -17.01 -5.60
CA ASN A 42 0.69 -18.46 -5.77
C ASN A 42 1.13 -19.13 -4.46
N GLU A 43 0.41 -18.83 -3.37
CA GLU A 43 0.67 -19.31 -2.00
C GLU A 43 1.97 -18.81 -1.35
N VAL A 44 2.84 -18.11 -2.10
CA VAL A 44 4.11 -17.56 -1.61
C VAL A 44 3.90 -16.18 -0.97
N PRO A 45 4.22 -16.01 0.33
CA PRO A 45 4.10 -14.73 1.01
C PRO A 45 5.08 -13.69 0.44
N GLN A 46 4.57 -12.48 0.16
CA GLN A 46 5.32 -11.35 -0.37
C GLN A 46 6.00 -10.55 0.75
N VAL A 47 6.93 -11.22 1.43
CA VAL A 47 7.72 -10.74 2.58
C VAL A 47 9.21 -10.69 2.23
N GLY A 48 10.01 -9.96 3.01
CA GLY A 48 11.47 -9.99 2.83
C GLY A 48 11.96 -9.29 1.55
N LEU A 49 11.12 -8.47 0.92
CA LEU A 49 11.38 -7.88 -0.38
C LEU A 49 12.24 -6.62 -0.27
N THR A 50 12.89 -6.26 -1.38
CA THR A 50 13.44 -4.91 -1.53
C THR A 50 12.29 -3.91 -1.70
N ARG A 51 12.55 -2.64 -1.40
CA ARG A 51 11.55 -1.56 -1.56
C ARG A 51 10.99 -1.51 -2.98
N ALA A 52 11.87 -1.62 -3.99
CA ALA A 52 11.49 -1.53 -5.39
C ALA A 52 10.55 -2.67 -5.80
N VAL A 53 10.90 -3.90 -5.42
CA VAL A 53 10.06 -5.08 -5.70
C VAL A 53 8.72 -4.98 -4.97
N ALA A 54 8.72 -4.62 -3.68
CA ALA A 54 7.48 -4.48 -2.92
C ALA A 54 6.55 -3.42 -3.52
N ALA A 55 7.09 -2.28 -3.97
CA ALA A 55 6.32 -1.22 -4.62
C ALA A 55 5.74 -1.65 -5.96
N ASP A 56 6.49 -2.41 -6.77
CA ASP A 56 6.01 -2.94 -8.04
C ASP A 56 4.86 -3.94 -7.83
N VAL A 57 5.02 -4.85 -6.86
CA VAL A 57 3.97 -5.80 -6.46
C VAL A 57 2.73 -5.07 -5.97
N ALA A 58 2.86 -4.10 -5.07
CA ALA A 58 1.72 -3.34 -4.57
C ALA A 58 1.02 -2.54 -5.70
N ARG A 59 1.78 -1.98 -6.64
CA ARG A 59 1.20 -1.29 -7.81
C ARG A 59 0.42 -2.26 -8.71
N ALA A 60 1.03 -3.39 -9.06
CA ALA A 60 0.38 -4.42 -9.88
C ALA A 60 -0.91 -4.92 -9.22
N LEU A 61 -0.88 -5.21 -7.92
CA LEU A 61 -2.05 -5.66 -7.16
C LEU A 61 -3.15 -4.59 -7.10
N ASN A 62 -2.81 -3.32 -6.88
CA ASN A 62 -3.78 -2.23 -6.91
C ASN A 62 -4.41 -2.06 -8.31
N SER A 63 -3.74 -2.47 -9.39
CA SER A 63 -4.29 -2.45 -10.76
C SER A 63 -5.13 -3.66 -11.15
N LEU A 64 -5.05 -4.77 -10.40
CA LEU A 64 -5.73 -6.04 -10.73
C LEU A 64 -7.03 -6.27 -9.96
N ASP A 65 -7.29 -5.50 -8.89
CA ASP A 65 -8.51 -5.54 -8.04
C ASP A 65 -8.98 -6.97 -7.69
N PRO A 66 -8.41 -7.62 -6.66
CA PRO A 66 -9.19 -7.81 -5.42
C PRO A 66 -8.37 -7.99 -4.13
N CYS A 67 -8.63 -7.17 -3.11
CA CYS A 67 -8.34 -7.51 -1.70
C CYS A 67 -9.66 -8.02 -1.12
N ASP A 68 -10.12 -9.19 -1.58
CA ASP A 68 -11.19 -10.02 -1.01
C ASP A 68 -10.63 -11.42 -0.75
#